data_AF-A0AB73IPK9-F1
#
_entry.id   AF-A0AB73IPK9-F1
#
_cell.length_a   1.000
_cell.length_b   1.000
_cell.length_c   1.000
_cell.angle_alpha   90.00
_cell.angle_beta   90.00
_cell.angle_gamma   90.00
#
_symmetry.space_group_name_H-M   'P 1'
#
loop_
_entity.id
_entity.type
_entity.pdbx_description
1 polymer ?
#
loop_
_entity_poly.entity_id
_entity_poly.type
_entity_poly.pdbx_seq_one_letter_code
_entity_poly.pdbx_strand_id
1 'polypeptide(L)'
;MKIYHPGLRRGITRGLRAMIRRRSAIAPAIGHMKTDGKLNRNWLKGALGDAMHAVLCGAGHNLRMILRKLRLLCAFILAALLNRRVAGLQSP
;
A
#
# COMPACT_ATOMS: atom_id res chain seq x y z
N MET A 1 -12.27 21.88 -17.83
CA MET A 1 -11.53 20.75 -17.22
C MET A 1 -12.25 19.45 -17.57
N LYS A 2 -11.58 18.47 -18.21
CA LYS A 2 -12.19 17.14 -18.49
C LYS A 2 -12.04 16.23 -17.27
N ILE A 3 -13.15 15.72 -16.76
CA ILE A 3 -13.19 14.82 -15.59
C ILE A 3 -13.41 13.39 -16.10
N TYR A 4 -12.51 12.47 -15.73
CA TYR A 4 -12.56 11.07 -16.14
C TYR A 4 -13.00 10.17 -14.98
N HIS A 5 -14.04 9.37 -15.18
CA HIS A 5 -14.57 8.44 -14.18
C HIS A 5 -14.15 6.99 -14.48
N PRO A 6 -13.98 6.13 -13.44
CA PRO A 6 -13.58 4.72 -13.60
C PRO A 6 -14.52 3.89 -14.50
N GLY A 7 -15.77 4.31 -14.68
CA GLY A 7 -16.76 3.65 -15.52
C GLY A 7 -16.71 4.02 -17.01
N LEU A 8 -15.82 4.93 -17.42
CA LEU A 8 -15.75 5.38 -18.80
C LEU A 8 -15.14 4.25 -19.67
N ARG A 9 -15.90 3.75 -20.67
CA ARG A 9 -15.51 2.57 -21.49
C ARG A 9 -15.10 2.90 -22.93
N ARG A 10 -15.56 4.01 -23.50
CA ARG A 10 -15.35 4.42 -24.90
C ARG A 10 -14.42 5.63 -25.02
N GLY A 11 -13.59 5.69 -26.07
CA GLY A 11 -12.72 6.84 -26.37
C GLY A 11 -11.50 7.01 -25.47
N ILE A 12 -11.04 5.94 -24.79
CA ILE A 12 -9.94 6.01 -23.81
C ILE A 12 -8.73 5.24 -24.34
N THR A 13 -7.60 5.94 -24.45
CA THR A 13 -6.31 5.32 -24.78
C THR A 13 -5.86 4.35 -23.67
N ARG A 14 -5.03 3.35 -24.02
CA ARG A 14 -4.49 2.40 -23.02
C ARG A 14 -3.80 3.09 -21.85
N GLY A 15 -3.03 4.16 -22.13
CA GLY A 15 -2.35 4.96 -21.11
C GLY A 15 -3.31 5.69 -20.18
N LEU A 16 -4.34 6.34 -20.72
CA LEU A 16 -5.36 7.00 -19.92
C LEU A 16 -6.13 6.02 -19.04
N ARG A 17 -6.46 4.83 -19.56
CA ARG A 17 -7.09 3.76 -18.78
C ARG A 17 -6.20 3.29 -17.62
N ALA A 18 -4.89 3.18 -17.83
CA ALA A 18 -3.94 2.84 -16.78
C ALA A 18 -3.87 3.91 -15.67
N MET A 19 -3.83 5.19 -16.05
CA MET A 19 -3.86 6.31 -15.08
C MET A 19 -5.16 6.33 -14.28
N ILE A 20 -6.32 6.17 -14.94
CA ILE A 20 -7.62 6.12 -14.25
C ILE A 20 -7.62 4.97 -13.24
N ARG A 21 -7.20 3.77 -13.62
CA ARG A 21 -7.11 2.61 -12.70
C ARG A 21 -6.19 2.86 -11.51
N ARG A 22 -5.00 3.43 -11.74
CA ARG A 22 -4.06 3.78 -10.65
C ARG A 22 -4.69 4.79 -9.69
N ARG A 23 -5.37 5.81 -10.20
CA ARG A 23 -6.08 6.81 -9.36
C ARG A 23 -7.26 6.19 -8.61
N SER A 24 -8.02 5.32 -9.25
CA SER A 24 -9.14 4.62 -8.61
C SER A 24 -8.70 3.75 -7.44
N ALA A 25 -7.46 3.24 -7.44
CA ALA A 25 -6.91 2.48 -6.32
C ALA A 25 -6.57 3.36 -5.08
N ILE A 26 -6.51 4.68 -5.23
CA ILE A 26 -6.24 5.60 -4.10
C ILE A 26 -7.46 5.68 -3.17
N ALA A 27 -8.68 5.71 -3.71
CA ALA A 27 -9.90 5.79 -2.91
C ALA A 27 -10.04 4.65 -1.88
N PRO A 28 -9.89 3.35 -2.24
CA PRO A 28 -9.91 2.28 -1.25
C PRO A 28 -8.72 2.35 -0.29
N ALA A 29 -7.53 2.80 -0.71
CA ALA A 29 -6.40 3.00 0.19
C ALA A 29 -6.71 4.06 1.27
N ILE A 30 -7.33 5.18 0.89
CA ILE A 30 -7.81 6.20 1.83
C ILE A 30 -8.91 5.61 2.74
N GLY A 31 -9.83 4.81 2.19
CA GLY A 31 -10.85 4.10 2.96
C GLY A 31 -10.24 3.24 4.07
N HIS A 32 -9.24 2.41 3.74
CA HIS A 32 -8.49 1.62 4.71
C HIS A 32 -7.72 2.49 5.70
N MET A 33 -7.14 3.62 5.28
CA MET A 33 -6.51 4.55 6.23
C MET A 33 -7.52 5.18 7.20
N LYS A 34 -8.74 5.43 6.73
CA LYS A 34 -9.85 5.97 7.51
C LYS A 34 -10.33 4.98 8.57
N THR A 35 -10.49 3.70 8.22
CA THR A 35 -10.93 2.64 9.15
C THR A 35 -9.80 2.07 10.00
N ASP A 36 -8.71 1.63 9.36
CA ASP A 36 -7.64 0.83 9.97
C ASP A 36 -6.45 1.71 10.37
N GLY A 37 -6.22 2.78 9.63
CA GLY A 37 -5.10 3.71 9.82
C GLY A 37 -5.33 4.80 10.87
N LYS A 38 -6.44 4.74 11.63
CA LYS A 38 -6.84 5.72 12.65
C LYS A 38 -6.99 7.17 12.13
N LEU A 39 -7.06 7.37 10.81
CA LEU A 39 -7.23 8.70 10.23
C LEU A 39 -8.58 9.33 10.65
N ASN A 40 -9.59 8.53 10.99
CA ASN A 40 -10.87 8.98 11.56
C ASN A 40 -10.81 9.54 12.98
N ARG A 41 -9.74 9.29 13.73
CA ARG A 41 -9.65 9.65 15.15
C ARG A 41 -8.45 10.56 15.33
N ASN A 42 -8.68 11.87 15.20
CA ASN A 42 -7.66 12.87 15.51
C ASN A 42 -7.78 13.29 16.99
N TRP A 43 -6.68 13.20 17.73
CA TRP A 43 -6.57 13.68 19.11
C TRP A 43 -5.86 15.04 19.23
N LEU A 44 -5.28 15.53 18.12
CA LEU A 44 -4.64 16.84 18.04
C LEU A 44 -5.69 17.92 17.83
N LYS A 45 -5.49 19.09 18.45
CA LYS A 45 -6.44 20.21 18.37
C LYS A 45 -6.13 21.12 17.19
N GLY A 46 -7.19 21.59 16.53
CA GLY A 46 -7.13 22.62 15.48
C GLY A 46 -6.60 22.13 14.13
N ALA A 47 -6.69 23.00 13.12
CA ALA A 47 -6.38 22.68 11.73
C ALA A 47 -4.92 22.23 11.51
N LEU A 48 -3.98 22.80 12.26
CA LEU A 48 -2.58 22.36 12.23
C LEU A 48 -2.46 20.90 12.72
N GLY A 49 -3.16 20.56 13.80
CA GLY A 49 -3.24 19.21 14.34
C GLY A 49 -3.84 18.22 13.34
N ASP A 50 -4.93 18.60 12.67
CA ASP A 50 -5.55 17.78 11.61
C ASP A 50 -4.57 17.50 10.47
N ALA A 51 -3.85 18.53 10.00
CA ALA A 51 -2.86 18.38 8.94
C ALA A 51 -1.71 17.44 9.35
N MET A 52 -1.16 17.63 10.56
CA MET A 52 -0.11 16.77 11.10
C MET A 52 -0.58 15.32 11.26
N HIS A 53 -1.80 15.11 11.79
CA HIS A 53 -2.38 13.77 11.95
C HIS A 53 -2.53 13.06 10.62
N ALA A 54 -3.04 13.76 9.60
CA ALA A 54 -3.22 13.19 8.27
C ALA A 54 -1.88 12.76 7.63
N VAL A 55 -0.85 13.62 7.74
CA VAL A 55 0.49 13.31 7.24
C VAL A 55 1.09 12.10 7.97
N LEU A 56 0.98 12.05 9.29
CA LEU A 56 1.56 10.96 10.09
C LEU A 56 0.82 9.63 9.89
N CYS A 57 -0.51 9.65 9.77
CA CYS A 57 -1.31 8.48 9.40
C CYS A 57 -0.88 7.93 8.02
N GLY A 58 -0.63 8.81 7.05
CA GLY A 58 -0.10 8.45 5.73
C GLY A 58 1.31 7.84 5.80
N ALA A 59 2.22 8.48 6.54
CA ALA A 59 3.57 7.96 6.75
C ALA A 59 3.53 6.57 7.40
N GLY A 60 2.73 6.39 8.44
CA GLY A 60 2.54 5.10 9.11
C GLY A 60 1.99 4.01 8.18
N HIS A 61 1.08 4.36 7.26
CA HIS A 61 0.59 3.42 6.25
C HIS A 61 1.71 2.97 5.30
N ASN A 62 2.53 3.90 4.81
CA ASN A 62 3.68 3.60 3.97
C ASN A 62 4.70 2.71 4.68
N LEU A 63 5.03 3.01 5.94
CA LEU A 63 5.94 2.19 6.75
C LEU A 63 5.41 0.75 6.92
N ARG A 64 4.11 0.58 7.18
CA ARG A 64 3.50 -0.77 7.26
C ARG A 64 3.63 -1.54 5.95
N MET A 65 3.51 -0.89 4.80
CA MET A 65 3.72 -1.56 3.50
C MET A 65 5.17 -2.01 3.32
N ILE A 66 6.14 -1.17 3.67
CA ILE A 66 7.57 -1.50 3.59
C ILE A 66 7.89 -2.69 4.51
N LEU A 67 7.44 -2.65 5.77
CA LEU A 67 7.66 -3.73 6.73
C LEU A 67 7.03 -5.05 6.27
N ARG A 68 5.84 -5.01 5.65
CA ARG A 68 5.22 -6.22 5.07
C ARG A 68 6.08 -6.82 3.96
N LYS A 69 6.63 -6.00 3.06
CA LYS A 69 7.54 -6.48 2.00
C LYS A 69 8.83 -7.05 2.57
N LEU A 70 9.42 -6.38 3.54
CA LEU A 70 10.63 -6.83 4.20
C LEU A 70 10.41 -8.18 4.91
N ARG A 71 9.28 -8.35 5.60
CA ARG A 71 8.92 -9.62 6.25
C ARG A 71 8.81 -10.77 5.24
N LEU A 72 8.20 -10.53 4.08
CA LEU A 72 8.11 -11.53 3.01
C LEU A 72 9.50 -11.86 2.44
N LEU A 73 10.35 -10.86 2.23
CA LEU A 73 11.72 -11.06 1.79
C LEU A 73 12.51 -11.91 2.79
N CYS A 74 12.46 -11.58 4.08
CA CYS A 74 13.11 -12.37 5.13
C CYS A 74 12.60 -13.81 5.17
N ALA A 75 11.28 -14.02 5.05
CA ALA A 75 10.70 -15.36 4.99
C ALA A 75 11.19 -16.15 3.76
N PHE A 76 11.31 -15.49 2.60
CA PHE A 76 11.82 -16.09 1.39
C PHE A 76 13.30 -16.49 1.52
N ILE A 77 14.13 -15.61 2.09
CA ILE A 77 15.55 -15.90 2.37
C ILE A 77 15.67 -17.07 3.33
N LEU A 78 14.89 -17.07 4.42
CA LEU A 78 14.91 -18.17 5.40
C LEU A 78 14.51 -19.50 4.75
N ALA A 79 13.45 -19.53 3.94
CA ALA A 79 13.03 -20.73 3.22
C ALA A 79 14.12 -21.23 2.26
N ALA A 80 14.78 -20.32 1.53
CA ALA A 80 15.87 -20.68 0.63
C ALA A 80 17.08 -21.26 1.38
N LEU A 81 17.43 -20.71 2.55
CA LEU A 81 18.50 -21.22 3.41
C LEU A 81 18.15 -22.61 3.98
N LEU A 82 16.92 -22.81 4.44
CA LEU A 82 16.45 -24.11 4.93
C LEU A 82 16.46 -25.17 3.82
N ASN A 83 15.97 -24.84 2.62
CA ASN A 83 16.00 -25.75 1.47
C ASN A 83 17.44 -26.14 1.09
N ARG A 84 18.39 -25.20 1.15
CA ARG A 84 19.82 -25.49 0.93
C ARG A 84 20.39 -26.42 1.99
N ARG A 85 20.03 -26.24 3.27
CA ARG A 85 20.47 -27.12 4.36
C ARG A 85 19.96 -28.55 4.17
N VAL A 86 18.70 -28.73 3.80
CA VAL A 86 18.11 -30.06 3.55
C VAL A 86 18.78 -30.75 2.36
N ALA A 87 19.00 -30.02 1.26
CA ALA A 87 19.70 -30.57 0.09
C ALA A 87 21.14 -31.02 0.41
N GLY A 88 21.84 -30.30 1.30
CA GLY A 88 23.18 -30.69 1.77
C GLY A 88 23.21 -31.92 2.69
N LEU A 89 22.09 -32.26 3.35
CA LEU A 89 21.97 -33.48 4.18
C LEU A 89 21.56 -34.71 3.37
N GLN A 90 21.02 -34.52 2.16
CA GLN A 90 20.66 -35.59 1.21
C GLN A 90 21.78 -35.91 0.22
N SER A 91 22.99 -35.40 0.45
CA SER A 91 24.19 -35.79 -0.31
C SER A 91 24.66 -37.17 0.19
N PRO A 92 24.89 -38.18 -0.69
CA PRO A 92 25.36 -39.50 -0.28
C PRO A 92 26.76 -39.47 0.33
#